data_AF-A0A9Q3E174-F1
#
_entry.id   AF-A0A9Q3E174-F1
#
_cell.length_a   1.000
_cell.length_b   1.000
_cell.length_c   1.000
_cell.angle_alpha   90.00
_cell.angle_beta   90.00
_cell.angle_gamma   90.00
#
_symmetry.space_group_name_H-M   'P 1'
#
loop_
_entity.id
_entity.type
_entity.pdbx_description
1 polymer ?
#
loop_
_entity_poly.entity_id
_entity_poly.type
_entity_poly.pdbx_seq_one_letter_code
_entity_poly.pdbx_strand_id
1 'polypeptide(L)'
;MLSALSPDPSLFIELVDDETMEDAHLLWEKINEKYASKTAINRGRVVMNWVSIAYKGNLDEFMKKCQQSLVDISPVNIKIPPDVLSYMILGKLCDHKSMYHIADSLATSTEEAENPSNTLNRLQNYARHLESKQKPHKD
;
A
#
# COMPACT_ATOMS: atom_id res chain seq x y z
N MET A 1 11.21 31.99 6.78
CA MET A 1 11.56 31.90 5.35
C MET A 1 12.16 30.50 5.14
N LEU A 2 11.36 29.54 4.68
CA LEU A 2 11.85 28.20 4.36
C LEU A 2 12.54 28.30 3.00
N SER A 3 13.88 28.25 2.99
CA SER A 3 14.63 28.00 1.77
C SER A 3 14.24 26.61 1.29
N ALA A 4 13.52 26.55 0.17
CA ALA A 4 13.41 25.31 -0.58
C ALA A 4 14.85 24.93 -0.97
N LEU A 5 15.31 23.76 -0.51
CA LEU A 5 16.52 23.15 -1.02
C LEU A 5 16.35 23.06 -2.54
N SER A 6 17.12 23.84 -3.30
CA SER A 6 17.24 23.60 -4.74
C SER A 6 17.69 22.16 -4.91
N PRO A 7 17.05 21.35 -5.77
CA PRO A 7 17.56 20.02 -6.07
C PRO A 7 19.01 20.16 -6.55
N ASP A 8 19.89 19.34 -5.98
CA ASP A 8 21.32 19.33 -6.29
C ASP A 8 21.50 18.99 -7.79
N PRO A 9 22.11 19.88 -8.61
CA PRO A 9 22.33 19.65 -10.03
C PRO A 9 23.13 18.36 -10.31
N SER A 10 23.96 17.91 -9.37
CA SER A 10 24.71 16.65 -9.50
C SER A 10 23.81 15.42 -9.52
N LEU A 11 22.59 15.50 -8.98
CA LEU A 11 21.59 14.43 -9.09
C LEU A 11 20.98 14.33 -10.50
N PHE A 12 21.13 15.36 -11.33
CA PHE A 12 20.60 15.43 -12.69
C PHE A 12 21.58 14.92 -13.76
N ILE A 13 22.85 14.68 -13.41
CA ILE A 13 23.95 14.51 -14.39
C ILE A 13 24.29 13.05 -14.74
N GLU A 14 23.73 12.04 -14.06
CA GLU A 14 24.21 10.66 -14.24
C GLU A 14 23.56 9.84 -15.37
N LEU A 15 22.56 10.38 -16.07
CA LEU A 15 21.80 9.63 -17.10
C LEU A 15 21.98 10.16 -18.52
N VAL A 16 22.32 11.44 -18.67
CA VAL A 16 22.56 12.10 -19.95
C VAL A 16 24.05 12.41 -20.05
N ASP A 17 24.72 11.64 -20.89
CA ASP A 17 26.15 11.66 -21.19
C ASP A 17 26.35 11.61 -22.71
N ASP A 18 27.60 11.72 -23.16
CA ASP A 18 27.95 11.75 -24.59
C ASP A 18 27.47 10.48 -25.34
N GLU A 19 27.26 9.36 -24.65
CA GLU A 19 26.77 8.10 -25.24
C GLU A 19 25.23 8.09 -25.37
N THR A 20 24.53 8.53 -24.33
CA THR A 20 23.05 8.52 -24.25
C THR A 20 22.39 9.70 -24.96
N MET A 21 23.13 10.78 -25.23
CA MET A 21 22.65 11.90 -26.04
C MET A 21 22.34 11.49 -27.49
N GLU A 22 23.10 10.53 -28.01
CA GLU A 22 22.98 10.07 -29.40
C GLU A 22 22.21 8.73 -29.51
N ASP A 23 21.92 8.07 -28.38
CA ASP A 23 21.18 6.81 -28.32
C ASP A 23 19.99 6.90 -27.35
N ALA A 24 18.82 7.20 -27.92
CA ALA A 24 17.57 7.27 -27.19
C ALA A 24 17.15 5.92 -26.56
N HIS A 25 17.56 4.79 -27.13
CA HIS A 25 17.28 3.47 -26.56
C HIS A 25 18.13 3.24 -25.30
N LEU A 26 19.43 3.55 -25.37
CA LEU A 26 20.32 3.48 -24.21
C LEU A 26 19.89 4.42 -23.08
N LEU A 27 19.46 5.64 -23.41
CA LEU A 27 18.87 6.57 -22.44
C LEU A 27 17.62 5.98 -21.79
N TRP A 28 16.72 5.38 -22.58
CA TRP A 28 15.52 4.73 -22.07
C TRP A 28 15.83 3.52 -21.18
N GLU A 29 16.84 2.73 -21.52
CA GLU A 29 17.31 1.63 -20.67
C GLU A 29 17.86 2.15 -19.34
N LYS A 30 18.75 3.14 -19.34
CA LYS A 30 19.29 3.72 -18.10
C LYS A 30 18.21 4.38 -17.23
N ILE A 31 17.23 5.06 -17.83
CA ILE A 31 16.06 5.60 -17.12
C ILE A 31 15.26 4.46 -16.48
N ASN A 32 15.01 3.37 -17.20
CA ASN A 32 14.34 2.21 -16.64
C ASN A 32 15.18 1.54 -15.54
N GLU A 33 16.47 1.37 -15.71
CA GLU A 33 17.31 0.77 -14.66
C GLU A 33 17.33 1.61 -13.38
N LYS A 34 17.41 2.95 -13.51
CA LYS A 34 17.51 3.84 -12.36
C LYS A 34 16.18 4.14 -11.69
N TYR A 35 15.13 4.33 -12.50
CA TYR A 35 13.83 4.80 -12.03
C TYR A 35 12.68 3.82 -12.24
N ALA A 36 12.86 2.70 -12.94
CA ALA A 36 11.78 1.73 -13.02
C ALA A 36 11.40 1.22 -11.63
N SER A 37 10.12 0.90 -11.50
CA SER A 37 9.51 0.31 -10.31
C SER A 37 10.28 -0.89 -9.74
N LYS A 38 11.09 -1.57 -10.56
CA LYS A 38 11.78 -2.81 -10.21
C LYS A 38 13.07 -2.62 -9.42
N THR A 39 13.59 -1.41 -9.17
CA THR A 39 14.82 -1.28 -8.35
C THR A 39 14.60 -1.77 -6.92
N ALA A 40 15.67 -2.24 -6.26
CA ALA A 40 15.59 -2.65 -4.86
C ALA A 40 15.14 -1.51 -3.93
N ILE A 41 15.52 -0.27 -4.25
CA ILE A 41 15.11 0.93 -3.52
C ILE A 41 13.61 1.18 -3.66
N ASN A 42 13.07 1.10 -4.88
CA ASN A 42 11.63 1.31 -5.12
C ASN A 42 10.79 0.21 -4.47
N ARG A 43 11.19 -1.06 -4.59
CA ARG A 43 10.57 -2.17 -3.84
C ARG A 43 10.61 -1.93 -2.34
N GLY A 44 11.77 -1.54 -1.80
CA GLY A 44 11.95 -1.25 -0.38
C GLY A 44 11.03 -0.14 0.11
N ARG A 45 10.91 0.97 -0.65
CA ARG A 45 10.00 2.08 -0.33
C ARG A 45 8.55 1.64 -0.27
N VAL A 46 8.08 0.89 -1.27
CA VAL A 46 6.71 0.37 -1.30
C VAL A 46 6.44 -0.57 -0.12
N VAL A 47 7.37 -1.47 0.20
CA VAL A 47 7.23 -2.36 1.37
C VAL A 47 7.25 -1.59 2.68
N MET A 48 8.13 -0.60 2.84
CA MET A 48 8.17 0.24 4.05
C MET A 48 6.85 0.99 4.24
N ASN A 49 6.30 1.55 3.16
CA ASN A 49 4.98 2.18 3.20
C ASN A 49 3.90 1.18 3.64
N TRP A 50 3.84 -0.01 3.03
CA TRP A 50 2.91 -1.08 3.41
C TRP A 50 3.02 -1.47 4.88
N VAL A 51 4.23 -1.73 5.37
CA VAL A 51 4.50 -2.13 6.75
C VAL A 51 4.09 -1.03 7.73
N SER A 52 4.30 0.24 7.38
CA SER A 52 3.96 1.40 8.22
C SER A 52 2.45 1.66 8.39
N ILE A 53 1.60 1.04 7.56
CA ILE A 53 0.14 1.17 7.72
C ILE A 53 -0.25 0.57 9.07
N ALA A 54 -0.84 1.41 9.91
CA ALA A 54 -1.39 1.06 11.21
C ALA A 54 -2.84 1.56 11.30
N TYR A 55 -3.70 0.77 11.94
CA TYR A 55 -5.04 1.22 12.27
C TYR A 55 -4.99 2.28 13.39
N LYS A 56 -5.77 3.35 13.25
CA LYS A 56 -5.76 4.49 14.19
C LYS A 56 -7.16 4.88 14.65
N GLY A 57 -8.08 3.90 14.70
CA GLY A 57 -9.47 4.12 15.11
C GLY A 57 -10.44 4.47 13.96
N ASN A 58 -9.93 4.77 12.77
CA ASN A 58 -10.75 5.01 11.57
C ASN A 58 -10.59 3.86 10.57
N LEU A 59 -11.62 3.03 10.44
CA LEU A 59 -11.59 1.83 9.60
C LEU A 59 -11.62 2.15 8.10
N ASP A 60 -12.37 3.16 7.69
CA ASP A 60 -12.41 3.59 6.28
C ASP A 60 -11.06 4.16 5.82
N GLU A 61 -10.42 4.99 6.65
CA GLU A 61 -9.09 5.52 6.34
C GLU A 61 -8.05 4.40 6.26
N PHE A 62 -8.12 3.43 7.17
CA PHE A 62 -7.27 2.25 7.16
C PHE A 62 -7.44 1.41 5.88
N MET A 63 -8.70 1.11 5.50
CA MET A 63 -8.99 0.33 4.29
C MET A 63 -8.51 1.05 3.02
N LYS A 64 -8.72 2.37 2.92
CA LYS A 64 -8.22 3.19 1.80
C LYS A 64 -6.70 3.12 1.67
N LYS A 65 -5.97 3.20 2.78
CA LYS A 65 -4.50 3.06 2.80
C LYS A 65 -4.06 1.67 2.35
N CYS A 66 -4.75 0.63 2.80
CA CYS A 66 -4.46 -0.74 2.37
C CYS A 66 -4.70 -0.91 0.86
N GLN A 67 -5.83 -0.44 0.34
CA GLN A 67 -6.15 -0.49 -1.09
C GLN A 67 -5.10 0.24 -1.93
N GLN A 68 -4.75 1.47 -1.56
CA GLN A 68 -3.73 2.24 -2.26
C GLN A 68 -2.39 1.51 -2.29
N SER A 69 -1.96 0.96 -1.14
CA SER A 69 -0.67 0.30 -1.08
C SER A 69 -0.65 -1.05 -1.81
N LEU A 70 -1.78 -1.76 -1.93
CA LEU A 70 -1.90 -2.94 -2.80
C LEU A 70 -1.72 -2.56 -4.28
N VAL A 71 -2.25 -1.41 -4.70
CA VAL A 71 -2.03 -0.86 -6.04
C VAL A 71 -0.56 -0.53 -6.25
N ASP A 72 0.12 0.04 -5.25
CA ASP A 72 1.54 0.41 -5.33
C ASP A 72 2.49 -0.80 -5.35
N ILE A 73 2.09 -1.95 -4.78
CA ILE A 73 2.86 -3.21 -4.77
C ILE A 73 2.92 -3.86 -6.16
N SER A 74 1.85 -3.77 -6.95
CA SER A 74 1.75 -4.46 -8.25
C SER A 74 2.85 -4.03 -9.26
N PRO A 75 3.11 -2.72 -9.48
CA PRO A 75 4.14 -2.25 -10.41
C PRO A 75 5.57 -2.66 -10.05
N VAL A 76 5.88 -2.83 -8.75
CA VAL A 76 7.25 -3.11 -8.29
C VAL A 76 7.64 -4.60 -8.34
N ASN A 77 6.77 -5.44 -8.92
CA ASN A 77 6.96 -6.89 -9.16
C ASN A 77 7.30 -7.67 -7.88
N ILE A 78 6.73 -7.25 -6.74
CA ILE A 78 6.79 -8.01 -5.49
C ILE A 78 5.68 -9.07 -5.55
N LYS A 79 6.06 -10.34 -5.55
CA LYS A 79 5.12 -11.46 -5.55
C LYS A 79 4.84 -11.89 -4.11
N ILE A 80 3.71 -11.45 -3.55
CA ILE A 80 3.21 -11.93 -2.27
C ILE A 80 1.90 -12.69 -2.55
N PRO A 81 1.72 -13.90 -1.98
CA PRO A 81 0.46 -14.63 -2.09
C PRO A 81 -0.74 -13.79 -1.62
N PRO A 82 -1.90 -13.83 -2.31
CA PRO A 82 -3.07 -13.03 -1.95
C PRO A 82 -3.57 -13.28 -0.51
N ASP A 83 -3.62 -14.53 -0.10
CA ASP A 83 -3.99 -14.95 1.25
C ASP A 83 -3.03 -14.36 2.31
N VAL A 84 -1.72 -14.39 2.04
CA VAL A 84 -0.72 -13.76 2.90
C VAL A 84 -0.96 -12.26 3.02
N LEU A 85 -1.30 -11.56 1.93
CA LEU A 85 -1.66 -10.13 1.98
C LEU A 85 -2.92 -9.90 2.83
N SER A 86 -3.91 -10.79 2.76
CA SER A 86 -5.09 -10.75 3.65
C SER A 86 -4.68 -10.87 5.11
N TYR A 87 -3.86 -11.85 5.49
CA TYR A 87 -3.38 -11.99 6.86
C TYR A 87 -2.52 -10.81 7.32
N MET A 88 -1.75 -10.17 6.42
CA MET A 88 -1.02 -8.94 6.74
C MET A 88 -1.97 -7.76 7.04
N ILE A 89 -3.10 -7.64 6.33
CA ILE A 89 -4.13 -6.65 6.63
C ILE A 89 -4.77 -6.94 7.99
N LEU A 90 -5.16 -8.19 8.24
CA LEU A 90 -5.80 -8.60 9.49
C LEU A 90 -4.86 -8.42 10.69
N GLY A 91 -3.58 -8.77 10.54
CA GLY A 91 -2.57 -8.59 11.58
C GLY A 91 -2.45 -7.14 12.05
N LYS A 92 -2.61 -6.16 11.15
CA LYS A 92 -2.61 -4.73 11.50
C LYS A 92 -3.83 -4.29 12.32
N LEU A 93 -4.87 -5.10 12.38
CA LEU A 93 -6.08 -4.87 13.18
C LEU A 93 -6.07 -5.64 14.52
N CYS A 94 -5.38 -6.78 14.59
CA CYS A 94 -5.34 -7.65 15.77
C CYS A 94 -4.85 -6.94 17.03
N ASP A 95 -3.95 -5.96 16.91
CA ASP A 95 -3.44 -5.19 18.06
C ASP A 95 -4.48 -4.25 18.68
N HIS A 96 -5.63 -4.03 18.00
CA HIS A 96 -6.69 -3.16 18.49
C HIS A 96 -7.86 -3.97 19.03
N LYS A 97 -8.11 -3.84 20.35
CA LYS A 97 -9.20 -4.54 21.05
C LYS A 97 -10.57 -4.42 20.36
N SER A 98 -10.89 -3.25 19.82
CA SER A 98 -12.17 -3.01 19.12
C SER A 98 -12.28 -3.79 17.81
N MET A 99 -11.15 -4.11 17.17
CA MET A 99 -11.09 -4.78 15.87
C MET A 99 -10.71 -6.27 15.97
N TYR A 100 -10.16 -6.72 17.11
CA TYR A 100 -9.71 -8.10 17.31
C TYR A 100 -10.77 -9.13 16.88
N HIS A 101 -12.02 -8.99 17.33
CA HIS A 101 -13.07 -9.97 17.03
C HIS A 101 -13.40 -10.07 15.54
N ILE A 102 -13.43 -8.94 14.81
CA ILE A 102 -13.68 -8.98 13.37
C ILE A 102 -12.46 -9.51 12.62
N ALA A 103 -11.25 -9.18 13.07
CA ALA A 103 -10.01 -9.67 12.46
C ALA A 103 -9.83 -11.18 12.64
N ASP A 104 -10.09 -11.70 13.84
CA ASP A 104 -10.04 -13.13 14.17
C ASP A 104 -11.09 -13.93 13.39
N SER A 105 -12.34 -13.44 13.37
CA SER A 105 -13.41 -14.05 12.57
C SER A 105 -13.03 -14.14 11.09
N LEU A 106 -12.47 -13.08 10.52
CA LEU A 106 -12.01 -13.04 9.15
C LEU A 106 -10.85 -14.00 8.89
N ALA A 107 -9.90 -14.10 9.82
CA ALA A 107 -8.72 -14.96 9.69
C ALA A 107 -9.09 -16.46 9.65
N THR A 108 -10.20 -16.85 10.28
CA THR A 108 -10.70 -18.23 10.27
C THR A 108 -11.59 -18.58 9.07
N SER A 109 -11.90 -17.60 8.22
CA SER A 109 -12.79 -17.77 7.08
C SER A 109 -12.02 -18.08 5.81
N THR A 110 -12.31 -19.23 5.21
CA THR A 110 -11.64 -19.66 3.97
C THR A 110 -11.96 -18.76 2.78
N GLU A 111 -13.15 -18.16 2.74
CA GLU A 111 -13.56 -17.25 1.64
C GLU A 111 -13.04 -15.83 1.87
N GLU A 112 -13.17 -15.32 3.09
CA GLU A 112 -12.88 -13.91 3.36
C GLU A 112 -11.37 -13.65 3.51
N ALA A 113 -10.57 -14.66 3.88
CA ALA A 113 -9.11 -14.57 3.95
C ALA A 113 -8.39 -14.97 2.65
N GLU A 114 -9.08 -15.49 1.63
CA GLU A 114 -8.44 -15.99 0.40
C GLU A 114 -7.72 -14.89 -0.40
N ASN A 115 -8.26 -13.67 -0.40
CA ASN A 115 -7.75 -12.56 -1.20
C ASN A 115 -8.08 -11.21 -0.54
N PRO A 116 -7.21 -10.18 -0.65
CA PRO A 116 -7.40 -8.92 0.06
C PRO A 116 -8.69 -8.19 -0.28
N SER A 117 -9.19 -8.35 -1.51
CA SER A 117 -10.48 -7.75 -1.90
C SER A 117 -11.64 -8.29 -1.07
N ASN A 118 -11.68 -9.60 -0.79
CA ASN A 118 -12.73 -10.21 0.02
C ASN A 118 -12.65 -9.70 1.46
N THR A 119 -11.42 -9.70 2.01
CA THR A 119 -11.14 -9.18 3.35
C THR A 119 -11.60 -7.73 3.50
N LEU A 120 -11.21 -6.85 2.58
CA LEU A 120 -11.56 -5.43 2.60
C LEU A 120 -13.05 -5.19 2.40
N ASN A 121 -13.72 -5.95 1.52
CA ASN A 121 -15.17 -5.87 1.35
C ASN A 121 -15.91 -6.23 2.64
N ARG A 122 -15.46 -7.27 3.34
CA ARG A 122 -16.09 -7.70 4.59
C ARG A 122 -15.86 -6.69 5.73
N LEU A 123 -14.69 -6.07 5.79
CA LEU A 123 -14.40 -4.95 6.69
C LEU A 123 -15.28 -3.72 6.38
N GLN A 124 -15.53 -3.43 5.09
CA GLN A 124 -16.43 -2.33 4.70
C GLN A 124 -17.87 -2.59 5.15
N ASN A 125 -18.36 -3.82 5.01
CA ASN A 125 -19.68 -4.20 5.51
C ASN A 125 -19.77 -4.08 7.04
N TYR A 126 -18.70 -4.46 7.74
CA TYR A 126 -18.60 -4.26 9.18
C TYR A 126 -18.63 -2.77 9.57
N ALA A 127 -17.87 -1.92 8.87
CA ALA A 127 -17.89 -0.46 9.09
C ALA A 127 -19.30 0.13 8.97
N ARG A 128 -20.02 -0.21 7.88
CA ARG A 128 -21.41 0.24 7.65
C ARG A 128 -22.36 -0.21 8.76
N HIS A 129 -22.18 -1.42 9.27
CA HIS A 129 -22.98 -1.93 10.40
C HIS A 129 -22.69 -1.18 11.71
N LEU A 130 -21.46 -0.73 11.94
CA LEU A 130 -21.15 0.10 13.11
C LEU A 130 -21.83 1.47 13.00
N GLU A 131 -21.80 2.08 11.81
CA GLU A 131 -22.45 3.37 11.56
C GLU A 131 -23.98 3.29 11.71
N SER A 132 -24.60 2.21 11.21
CA SER A 132 -26.06 2.03 11.32
C SER A 132 -26.53 1.89 12.77
N LYS A 133 -25.69 1.34 13.66
CA LYS A 133 -25.99 1.25 15.10
C LYS A 133 -25.83 2.58 15.84
N GLN A 134 -25.07 3.53 15.28
CA GLN A 134 -24.84 4.85 15.90
C GLN A 134 -25.91 5.87 15.53
N LYS A 135 -26.66 5.68 14.44
CA LYS A 135 -27.80 6.55 14.09
C LYS A 135 -28.99 6.14 14.96
N PRO A 136 -29.49 6.99 15.87
CA PRO A 136 -30.71 6.69 16.61
C PRO A 136 -31.88 6.55 15.62
N HIS A 137 -32.76 5.59 15.88
CA HIS A 137 -34.05 5.50 15.21
C HIS A 137 -34.77 6.82 15.47
N LYS A 138 -34.98 7.62 14.43
CA LYS A 138 -35.88 8.78 14.52
C LYS A 138 -37.29 8.20 14.40
N ASP A 139 -37.92 8.00 15.55
CA ASP A 139 -39.38 7.90 15.64
C ASP A 139 -40.02 9.26 15.36
#